data_AF-A0A9P8VLL4-F1
#
_entry.id   AF-A0A9P8VLL4-F1
#
_cell.length_a   1.000
_cell.length_b   1.000
_cell.length_c   1.000
_cell.angle_alpha   90.00
_cell.angle_beta   90.00
_cell.angle_gamma   90.00
#
_symmetry.space_group_name_H-M   'P 1'
#
loop_
_entity.id
_entity.type
_entity.pdbx_description
1 polymer ?
#
loop_
_entity_poly.entity_id
_entity_poly.type
_entity_poly.pdbx_seq_one_letter_code
_entity_poly.pdbx_strand_id
1 'polypeptide(L)'
;MENDRGEIVDLYVPRKCSATNRIIKAKDHASVQISIAKVDENGRAVQGENHVYALCGFVRAMGESDDALNRLAQRDGLVKAVWSAQR
;
A
#
# COMPACT_ATOMS: atom_id res chain seq x y z
N MET A 1 9.35 5.60 -18.47
CA MET A 1 9.61 5.63 -19.91
C MET A 1 11.00 6.20 -20.10
N GLU A 2 11.81 5.53 -20.90
CA GLU A 2 13.17 5.96 -21.21
C GLU A 2 13.25 6.34 -22.69
N ASN A 3 14.10 7.31 -23.02
CA ASN A 3 14.44 7.63 -24.41
C ASN A 3 15.53 6.66 -24.94
N ASP A 4 15.90 6.81 -26.21
CA ASP A 4 16.93 5.98 -26.86
C ASP A 4 18.34 6.13 -26.24
N ARG A 5 18.53 7.12 -25.35
CA ARG A 5 19.77 7.36 -24.59
C ARG A 5 19.72 6.79 -23.17
N GLY A 6 18.63 6.13 -22.78
CA GLY A 6 18.43 5.56 -21.45
C GLY A 6 18.04 6.58 -20.38
N GLU A 7 17.63 7.80 -20.77
CA GLU A 7 17.22 8.84 -19.82
C GLU A 7 15.71 8.74 -19.55
N ILE A 8 15.32 8.82 -18.28
CA ILE A 8 13.90 8.85 -17.88
C ILE A 8 13.29 10.17 -18.31
N VAL A 9 12.29 10.11 -19.20
CA VAL A 9 11.61 11.31 -19.75
C VAL A 9 10.35 11.69 -18.97
N ASP A 10 9.87 10.83 -18.08
CA ASP A 10 8.68 11.08 -17.28
C ASP A 10 8.96 12.07 -16.13
N LEU A 11 8.02 12.99 -15.89
CA LEU A 11 8.10 13.94 -14.77
C LEU A 11 8.16 13.26 -13.40
N TYR A 12 7.46 12.12 -13.25
CA TYR A 12 7.48 11.29 -12.06
C TYR A 12 6.92 9.90 -12.38
N VAL A 13 7.31 8.90 -11.58
CA VAL A 13 6.69 7.57 -11.61
C VAL A 13 5.58 7.52 -10.55
N PRO A 14 4.31 7.33 -10.92
CA PRO A 14 3.20 7.40 -9.98
C PRO A 14 3.16 6.21 -9.02
N ARG A 15 2.50 6.43 -7.88
CA ARG A 15 2.24 5.38 -6.88
C ARG A 15 1.26 4.34 -7.44
N LYS A 16 1.41 3.10 -6.99
CA LYS A 16 0.50 1.99 -7.28
C LYS A 16 -0.25 1.58 -6.02
N CYS A 17 -1.53 1.21 -6.18
CA CYS A 17 -2.33 0.64 -5.11
C CYS A 17 -1.78 -0.73 -4.73
N SER A 18 -1.44 -0.93 -3.45
CA SER A 18 -0.92 -2.19 -2.92
C SER A 18 -1.88 -3.36 -3.09
N ALA A 19 -3.20 -3.09 -3.12
CA ALA A 19 -4.21 -4.12 -3.24
C ALA A 19 -4.44 -4.60 -4.69
N THR A 20 -4.44 -3.68 -5.66
CA THR A 20 -4.90 -3.94 -7.04
C THR A 20 -3.85 -3.67 -8.11
N ASN A 21 -2.67 -3.14 -7.74
CA ASN A 21 -1.63 -2.66 -8.66
C ASN A 21 -2.07 -1.56 -9.64
N ARG A 22 -3.28 -1.00 -9.48
CA ARG A 22 -3.74 0.15 -10.26
C ARG A 22 -2.94 1.40 -9.91
N ILE A 23 -2.69 2.24 -10.91
CA ILE A 23 -2.04 3.55 -10.72
C ILE A 23 -2.97 4.47 -9.90
N ILE A 24 -2.41 5.11 -8.88
CA ILE A 24 -3.08 6.17 -8.12
C ILE A 24 -2.83 7.48 -8.85
N LYS A 25 -3.90 8.08 -9.39
CA LYS A 25 -3.84 9.35 -10.12
C LYS A 25 -3.50 10.50 -9.18
N ALA A 26 -2.86 11.56 -9.69
CA ALA A 26 -2.50 12.73 -8.89
C ALA A 26 -3.71 13.46 -8.27
N LYS A 27 -4.88 13.44 -8.95
CA LYS A 27 -6.14 14.04 -8.48
C LYS A 27 -7.07 13.04 -7.75
N ASP A 28 -6.59 11.84 -7.42
CA ASP A 28 -7.37 10.89 -6.61
C ASP A 28 -7.28 11.27 -5.12
N HIS A 29 -8.14 12.19 -4.70
CA HIS A 29 -8.25 12.65 -3.32
C HIS A 29 -8.94 11.65 -2.37
N ALA A 30 -9.50 10.57 -2.92
CA ALA A 30 -10.05 9.47 -2.14
C ALA A 30 -8.97 8.41 -1.83
N SER A 31 -7.80 8.46 -2.46
CA SER A 31 -6.69 7.55 -2.12
C SER A 31 -6.09 7.86 -0.75
N VAL A 32 -5.59 6.84 -0.06
CA VAL A 32 -4.91 6.98 1.24
C VAL A 32 -3.60 6.23 1.24
N GLN A 33 -2.70 6.70 2.09
CA GLN A 33 -1.47 6.01 2.44
C GLN A 33 -1.48 5.72 3.93
N ILE A 34 -1.51 4.44 4.29
CA ILE A 34 -1.54 3.97 5.67
C ILE A 34 -0.11 3.61 6.05
N SER A 35 0.38 4.17 7.15
CA SER A 35 1.70 3.87 7.70
C SER A 35 1.54 3.11 9.01
N ILE A 36 2.01 1.88 9.05
CA ILE A 36 2.00 1.00 10.22
C ILE A 36 3.40 1.02 10.82
N ALA A 37 3.51 1.46 12.07
CA ALA A 37 4.79 1.53 12.77
C ALA A 37 5.40 0.13 12.93
N LYS A 38 6.70 0.00 12.63
CA LYS A 38 7.45 -1.18 13.01
C LYS A 38 7.71 -1.17 14.51
N VAL A 39 7.65 -2.34 15.12
CA VAL A 39 7.92 -2.52 16.56
C VAL A 39 9.26 -3.21 16.76
N ASP A 40 10.01 -2.76 17.76
CA ASP A 40 11.23 -3.43 18.22
C ASP A 40 10.92 -4.62 19.13
N GLU A 41 11.97 -5.31 19.59
CA GLU A 41 11.86 -6.46 20.51
C GLU A 41 11.21 -6.10 21.86
N ASN A 42 11.23 -4.82 22.24
CA ASN A 42 10.62 -4.30 23.46
C ASN A 42 9.16 -3.86 23.24
N GLY A 43 8.62 -4.06 22.04
CA GLY A 43 7.27 -3.66 21.65
C GLY A 43 7.11 -2.15 21.45
N ARG A 44 8.20 -1.39 21.32
CA ARG A 44 8.17 0.05 21.07
C ARG A 44 8.21 0.34 19.58
N ALA A 45 7.47 1.35 19.17
CA ALA A 45 7.52 1.82 17.79
C ALA A 45 8.91 2.38 17.46
N VAL A 46 9.51 1.89 16.38
CA VAL A 46 10.79 2.38 15.87
C VAL A 46 10.54 3.67 15.10
N GLN A 47 11.13 4.77 15.56
CA GLN A 47 10.91 6.08 14.96
C GLN A 47 11.41 6.13 13.51
N GLY A 48 10.54 6.55 12.59
CA GLY A 48 10.87 6.68 11.17
C GLY A 48 10.72 5.39 10.36
N GLU A 49 10.49 4.24 11.00
CA GLU A 49 10.29 2.97 10.31
C GLU A 49 8.83 2.54 10.28
N ASN A 50 8.26 2.54 9.07
CA ASN A 50 6.87 2.14 8.86
C ASN A 50 6.74 1.14 7.70
N HIS A 51 5.81 0.19 7.83
CA HIS A 51 5.24 -0.50 6.68
C HIS A 51 4.15 0.37 6.06
N VAL A 52 4.26 0.64 4.77
CA VAL A 52 3.39 1.60 4.08
C VAL A 52 2.53 0.89 3.05
N TYR A 53 1.21 1.05 3.15
CA TYR A 53 0.25 0.58 2.15
C TYR A 53 -0.45 1.76 1.49
N ALA A 54 -0.54 1.72 0.16
CA ALA A 54 -1.29 2.69 -0.61
C ALA A 54 -2.58 2.06 -1.12
N LEU A 55 -3.74 2.63 -0.78
CA LEU A 55 -5.04 2.17 -1.25
C LEU A 55 -5.64 3.25 -2.14
N CYS A 56 -6.02 2.87 -3.37
CA CYS A 56 -6.69 3.80 -4.29
C CYS A 56 -8.14 4.08 -3.85
N GLY A 57 -8.67 5.23 -4.27
CA GLY A 57 -10.04 5.64 -3.92
C GLY A 57 -11.10 4.63 -4.36
N PHE A 58 -10.88 3.93 -5.48
CA PHE A 58 -11.79 2.91 -5.99
C PHE A 58 -12.03 1.76 -5.00
N VAL A 59 -10.97 1.20 -4.41
CA VAL A 59 -11.09 0.09 -3.45
C VAL A 59 -11.83 0.56 -2.18
N ARG A 60 -11.56 1.78 -1.73
CA ARG A 60 -12.24 2.37 -0.56
C ARG A 60 -13.72 2.64 -0.83
N ALA A 61 -14.06 3.11 -2.02
CA ALA A 61 -15.45 3.39 -2.40
C ALA A 61 -16.31 2.11 -2.49
N MET A 62 -15.70 0.97 -2.83
CA MET A 62 -16.39 -0.33 -2.85
C MET A 62 -16.52 -0.98 -1.47
N GLY A 63 -15.90 -0.44 -0.42
CA GLY A 63 -15.88 -1.06 0.91
C GLY A 63 -14.88 -2.23 1.05
N GLU A 64 -14.12 -2.54 0.01
CA GLU A 64 -13.15 -3.65 -0.03
C GLU A 64 -11.80 -3.28 0.62
N SER A 65 -11.69 -2.09 1.20
CA SER A 65 -10.44 -1.60 1.80
C SER A 65 -10.00 -2.39 3.03
N ASP A 66 -10.96 -2.84 3.84
CA ASP A 66 -10.67 -3.57 5.07
C ASP A 66 -10.14 -4.99 4.77
N ASP A 67 -10.86 -5.75 3.95
CA ASP A 67 -10.43 -7.08 3.50
C ASP A 67 -9.06 -7.03 2.81
N ALA A 68 -8.86 -6.05 1.93
CA ALA A 68 -7.58 -5.85 1.26
C ALA A 68 -6.44 -5.57 2.24
N LEU A 69 -6.67 -4.76 3.29
CA LEU A 69 -5.66 -4.46 4.29
C LEU A 69 -5.34 -5.68 5.14
N ASN A 70 -6.35 -6.43 5.59
CA ASN A 70 -6.18 -7.67 6.35
C ASN A 70 -5.35 -8.70 5.58
N ARG A 71 -5.65 -8.89 4.28
CA ARG A 71 -4.89 -9.77 3.40
C ARG A 71 -3.43 -9.32 3.24
N LEU A 72 -3.19 -8.03 3.02
CA LEU A 72 -1.84 -7.47 2.83
C LEU A 72 -1.02 -7.55 4.11
N ALA A 73 -1.59 -7.13 5.24
CA ALA A 73 -0.94 -7.17 6.55
C ALA A 73 -0.61 -8.62 6.97
N GLN A 74 -1.51 -9.57 6.69
CA GLN A 74 -1.25 -10.98 6.98
C GLN A 74 -0.14 -11.56 6.11
N ARG A 75 -0.13 -11.23 4.81
CA ARG A 75 0.92 -11.66 3.89
C ARG A 75 2.29 -11.13 4.31
N ASP A 76 2.34 -9.89 4.80
CA ASP A 76 3.57 -9.26 5.24
C ASP A 76 3.92 -9.59 6.70
N GLY A 77 3.16 -10.50 7.35
CA GLY A 77 3.47 -11.06 8.66
C GLY A 77 3.08 -10.18 9.86
N LEU A 78 2.33 -9.10 9.64
CA LEU A 78 1.93 -8.15 10.69
C LEU A 78 0.76 -8.66 11.54
N VAL A 79 -0.10 -9.51 10.96
CA VAL A 79 -1.24 -10.15 11.65
C VAL A 79 -1.27 -11.64 11.33
N LYS A 80 -1.85 -12.44 12.24
CA LYS A 80 -1.90 -13.90 12.12
C LYS A 80 -3.34 -14.39 12.20
N ALA A 81 -3.75 -15.24 11.24
CA ALA A 81 -5.05 -15.92 11.21
C ALA A 81 -6.29 -15.00 11.22
N VAL A 82 -6.18 -13.80 10.63
CA VAL A 82 -7.29 -12.83 10.50
C VAL A 82 -8.01 -12.99 9.16
N TRP A 83 -7.27 -13.30 8.09
CA TRP A 83 -7.77 -13.42 6.73
C TRP A 83 -7.65 -14.86 6.21
N SER A 84 -8.66 -15.32 5.46
CA SER A 84 -8.70 -16.62 4.78
C SER A 84 -8.98 -16.43 3.29
N ALA A 85 -8.24 -17.18 2.45
CA ALA A 85 -8.48 -17.21 1.00
C ALA A 85 -9.72 -18.05 0.64
N GLN A 86 -10.11 -18.98 1.51
CA GLN A 86 -11.30 -19.79 1.36
C GLN A 86 -12.45 -19.04 2.05
N ARG A 87 -13.49 -18.74 1.27
CA ARG A 87 -14.70 -18.06 1.70
C ARG A 87 -15.89 -19.00 1.57
#